data_AF-A0A4S4L4H9-F1
#
_entry.id   AF-A0A4S4L4H9-F1
#
_cell.length_a   1.000
_cell.length_b   1.000
_cell.length_c   1.000
_cell.angle_alpha   90.00
_cell.angle_beta   90.00
_cell.angle_gamma   90.00
#
_symmetry.space_group_name_H-M   'P 1'
#
loop_
_entity.id
_entity.type
_entity.pdbx_description
1 polymer ?
#
loop_
_entity_poly.entity_id
_entity_poly.type
_entity_poly.pdbx_seq_one_letter_code
_entity_poly.pdbx_strand_id
1 'polypeptide(L)'
;MVGRALSEEAKKIKNRNACNAQLWRVLENDAVNQLKPVHLHRSRTQIARYHGVFRDTLKRLAEGGRSMSAFNAEKQKLKAPEERILVDHILQSADQGFHLSHKKVVMHANSIIRSRPQGYASEKDLIDPESNWVDCFLIRHNDELQTHWSKALDMQRAQALNPTAVAH
;
A
#
# COMPACT_ATOMS: atom_id res chain seq x y z
N MET A 1 0.67 12.61 -20.74
CA MET A 1 -0.12 12.16 -19.56
C MET A 1 -0.14 13.29 -18.55
N VAL A 2 -1.28 13.94 -18.33
CA VAL A 2 -1.38 14.99 -17.32
C VAL A 2 -1.42 14.32 -15.95
N GLY A 3 -0.39 14.55 -15.13
CA GLY A 3 -0.31 13.98 -13.78
C GLY A 3 -1.47 14.49 -12.94
N ARG A 4 -2.41 13.62 -12.57
CA ARG A 4 -3.48 13.97 -11.63
C ARG A 4 -2.85 14.16 -10.24
N ALA A 5 -3.27 15.20 -9.53
CA ALA A 5 -2.77 15.48 -8.19
C ALA A 5 -3.11 14.32 -7.24
N LEU A 6 -2.11 13.81 -6.55
CA LEU A 6 -2.30 12.82 -5.48
C LEU A 6 -2.96 13.48 -4.27
N SER A 7 -3.78 12.73 -3.53
CA SER A 7 -4.27 13.19 -2.23
C SER A 7 -3.12 13.34 -1.23
N GLU A 8 -3.27 14.20 -0.23
CA GLU A 8 -2.25 14.41 0.81
C GLU A 8 -1.92 13.11 1.56
N GLU A 9 -2.91 12.25 1.81
CA GLU A 9 -2.67 10.95 2.43
C GLU A 9 -1.88 10.00 1.52
N ALA A 10 -2.17 9.97 0.21
CA ALA A 10 -1.39 9.19 -0.74
C ALA A 10 0.06 9.67 -0.82
N LYS A 11 0.30 11.00 -0.78
CA LYS A 11 1.65 11.57 -0.71
C LYS A 11 2.38 11.13 0.57
N LYS A 12 1.72 11.18 1.73
CA LYS A 12 2.29 10.71 3.00
C LYS A 12 2.67 9.23 2.94
N ILE A 13 1.82 8.37 2.37
CA ILE A 13 2.13 6.94 2.20
C ILE A 13 3.33 6.75 1.28
N LYS A 14 3.37 7.43 0.13
CA LYS A 14 4.53 7.35 -0.79
C LYS A 14 5.82 7.79 -0.12
N ASN A 15 5.80 8.87 0.64
CA ASN A 15 6.97 9.34 1.39
C ASN A 15 7.41 8.31 2.44
N ARG A 16 6.47 7.69 3.18
CA ARG A 16 6.81 6.60 4.13
C ARG A 16 7.42 5.40 3.42
N ASN A 17 6.87 5.00 2.27
CA ASN A 17 7.38 3.88 1.47
C ASN A 17 8.79 4.19 0.93
N ALA A 18 9.03 5.41 0.43
CA ALA A 18 10.34 5.86 -0.01
C ALA A 18 11.36 5.84 1.15
N CYS A 19 10.99 6.35 2.33
CA CYS A 19 11.83 6.27 3.52
C CYS A 19 12.14 4.81 3.91
N ASN A 20 11.16 3.91 3.87
CA ASN A 20 11.39 2.49 4.15
C ASN A 20 12.31 1.82 3.12
N ALA A 21 12.12 2.10 1.83
CA ALA A 21 12.98 1.60 0.77
C ALA A 21 14.42 2.09 0.95
N GLN A 22 14.59 3.34 1.38
CA GLN A 22 15.90 3.87 1.73
C GLN A 22 16.52 3.10 2.90
N LEU A 23 15.76 2.83 3.97
CA LEU A 23 16.24 2.04 5.11
C LEU A 23 16.73 0.65 4.69
N TRP A 24 16.00 -0.03 3.80
CA TRP A 24 16.43 -1.33 3.27
C TRP A 24 17.75 -1.25 2.51
N ARG A 25 17.93 -0.24 1.66
CA ARG A 25 19.20 -0.01 0.96
C ARG A 25 20.36 0.26 1.93
N VAL A 26 20.11 0.99 3.02
CA VAL A 26 21.16 1.25 4.03
C VAL A 26 21.56 -0.05 4.73
N LEU A 27 20.59 -0.89 5.09
CA LEU A 27 20.84 -2.18 5.72
C LEU A 27 21.60 -3.13 4.81
N GLU A 28 21.22 -3.19 3.53
CA GLU A 28 21.92 -3.99 2.53
C GLU A 28 23.38 -3.52 2.38
N ASN A 29 23.61 -2.21 2.31
CA ASN A 29 24.96 -1.65 2.26
C ASN A 29 25.77 -1.94 3.54
N ASP A 30 25.15 -1.86 4.72
CA ASP A 30 25.81 -2.24 5.98
C ASP A 30 26.18 -3.73 6.01
N ALA A 31 25.30 -4.61 5.55
CA ALA A 31 25.57 -6.03 5.43
C ALA A 31 26.73 -6.32 4.47
N VAL A 32 26.71 -5.72 3.27
CA VAL A 32 27.82 -5.83 2.29
C VAL A 32 29.13 -5.27 2.87
N ASN A 33 29.06 -4.20 3.65
CA ASN A 33 30.22 -3.61 4.28
C ASN A 33 30.83 -4.52 5.35
N GLN A 34 30.01 -5.22 6.15
CA GLN A 34 30.48 -6.17 7.16
C GLN A 34 31.21 -7.38 6.55
N LEU A 35 30.89 -7.76 5.31
CA LEU A 35 31.56 -8.86 4.58
C LEU A 35 32.95 -8.49 4.05
N LYS A 36 33.29 -7.20 3.98
CA LYS A 36 34.61 -6.76 3.52
C LYS A 36 35.68 -7.09 4.57
N PRO A 37 36.97 -7.15 4.20
CA PRO A 37 38.01 -7.19 5.20
C PRO A 37 38.01 -5.89 6.03
N VAL A 38 38.38 -5.99 7.32
CA VAL A 38 38.21 -4.93 8.32
C VAL A 38 38.78 -3.57 7.90
N HIS A 39 39.91 -3.55 7.18
CA HIS A 39 40.55 -2.32 6.72
C HIS A 39 39.78 -1.59 5.59
N LEU A 40 38.83 -2.27 4.94
CA LEU A 40 37.93 -1.69 3.93
C LEU A 40 36.54 -1.36 4.50
N HIS A 41 36.32 -1.59 5.81
CA HIS A 41 35.05 -1.27 6.45
C HIS A 41 34.83 0.24 6.50
N ARG A 42 33.71 0.67 5.94
CA ARG A 42 33.14 1.98 6.25
C ARG A 42 32.49 1.91 7.62
N SER A 43 32.58 2.99 8.39
CA SER A 43 31.83 3.08 9.64
C SER A 43 30.33 3.17 9.35
N ARG A 44 29.50 2.62 10.26
CA ARG A 44 28.03 2.79 10.21
C ARG A 44 27.60 4.26 10.09
N THR A 45 28.37 5.18 10.67
CA THR A 45 28.16 6.62 10.55
C THR A 45 28.34 7.13 9.12
N GLN A 46 29.37 6.66 8.41
CA GLN A 46 29.59 7.02 7.00
C GLN A 46 28.51 6.43 6.09
N ILE A 47 28.11 5.18 6.32
CA ILE A 47 27.03 4.53 5.56
C ILE A 47 25.70 5.28 5.77
N ALA A 48 25.37 5.58 7.03
CA ALA A 48 24.16 6.33 7.38
C ALA A 48 24.14 7.73 6.74
N ARG A 49 25.26 8.47 6.80
CA ARG A 49 25.41 9.78 6.14
C ARG A 49 25.27 9.70 4.63
N TYR A 50 25.89 8.70 3.98
CA TYR A 50 25.79 8.49 2.54
C TYR A 50 24.34 8.30 2.08
N HIS A 51 23.51 7.66 2.90
CA HIS A 51 22.10 7.42 2.62
C HIS A 51 21.14 8.46 3.22
N GLY A 52 21.63 9.48 3.94
CA GLY A 52 20.79 10.50 4.59
C GLY A 52 19.91 9.97 5.73
N VAL A 53 20.33 8.90 6.41
CA VAL A 53 19.60 8.29 7.54
C VAL A 53 20.36 8.56 8.85
N PHE A 54 19.64 8.65 9.97
CA PHE A 54 20.26 8.76 11.29
C PHE A 54 21.01 7.47 11.67
N ARG A 55 22.23 7.62 12.20
CA ARG A 55 23.09 6.51 12.62
C ARG A 55 22.38 5.55 13.60
N ASP A 56 21.64 6.10 14.56
CA ASP A 56 20.96 5.29 15.58
C ASP A 56 19.83 4.45 15.00
N THR A 57 19.17 4.93 13.93
CA THR A 57 18.20 4.15 13.18
C THR A 57 18.86 2.94 12.52
N LEU A 58 20.00 3.14 11.86
CA LEU A 58 20.76 2.05 11.25
C LEU A 58 21.24 1.04 12.29
N LYS A 59 21.84 1.52 13.39
CA LYS A 59 22.32 0.67 14.48
C LYS A 59 21.19 -0.20 15.04
N ARG A 60 20.07 0.41 15.42
CA ARG A 60 18.90 -0.28 15.97
C ARG A 60 18.36 -1.34 15.02
N LEU A 61 18.27 -1.05 13.72
CA LEU A 61 17.78 -2.00 12.72
C LEU A 61 18.78 -3.14 12.46
N ALA A 62 20.07 -2.84 12.39
CA ALA A 62 21.13 -3.84 12.21
C ALA A 62 21.22 -4.81 13.41
N GLU A 63 20.85 -4.36 14.61
CA GLU A 63 20.76 -5.17 15.84
C GLU A 63 19.44 -5.96 15.94
N GLY A 64 18.63 -6.02 14.87
CA GLY A 64 17.39 -6.78 14.83
C GLY A 64 16.14 -6.00 15.23
N GLY A 65 16.25 -4.67 15.40
CA GLY A 65 15.09 -3.82 15.63
C GLY A 65 14.12 -3.82 14.45
N ARG A 66 12.82 -3.74 14.74
CA ARG A 66 11.76 -3.67 13.72
C ARG A 66 11.48 -2.24 13.28
N SER A 67 11.20 -2.01 12.01
CA SER A 67 10.68 -0.72 11.53
C SER A 67 9.20 -0.56 11.91
N MET A 68 8.74 0.68 12.06
CA MET A 68 7.30 0.94 12.30
C MET A 68 6.42 0.43 11.17
N SER A 69 6.92 0.45 9.94
CA SER A 69 6.21 -0.08 8.78
C SER A 69 6.08 -1.59 8.82
N ALA A 70 7.12 -2.33 9.21
CA ALA A 70 7.06 -3.77 9.40
C ALA A 70 6.06 -4.12 10.52
N PHE A 71 6.10 -3.38 11.62
CA PHE A 71 5.14 -3.53 12.72
C PHE A 71 3.69 -3.23 12.30
N ASN A 72 3.47 -2.20 11.48
CA ASN A 72 2.14 -1.86 10.98
C ASN A 72 1.63 -2.85 9.92
N ALA A 73 2.53 -3.47 9.15
CA ALA A 73 2.19 -4.52 8.19
C ALA A 73 1.68 -5.78 8.93
N GLU A 74 2.27 -6.11 10.08
CA GLU A 74 1.83 -7.22 10.95
C GLU A 74 0.40 -7.00 11.50
N LYS A 75 0.00 -5.74 11.69
CA LYS A 75 -1.35 -5.37 12.17
C LYS A 75 -2.42 -5.31 11.08
N GLN A 76 -2.07 -5.53 9.81
CA GLN A 76 -3.05 -5.49 8.73
C GLN A 76 -4.04 -6.64 8.84
N LYS A 77 -5.32 -6.35 8.56
CA LYS A 77 -6.40 -7.34 8.57
C LYS A 77 -6.24 -8.37 7.45
N LEU A 78 -5.77 -7.93 6.29
CA LEU A 78 -5.40 -8.78 5.16
C LEU A 78 -3.88 -8.87 5.05
N LYS A 79 -3.39 -10.07 4.77
CA LYS A 79 -1.97 -10.30 4.45
C LYS A 79 -1.69 -9.82 3.02
N ALA A 80 -0.43 -9.53 2.71
CA ALA A 80 -0.01 -9.12 1.36
C ALA A 80 -0.57 -9.97 0.20
N PRO A 81 -0.55 -11.32 0.24
CA PRO A 81 -1.15 -12.13 -0.83
C PRO A 81 -2.68 -12.00 -0.91
N GLU A 82 -3.36 -11.82 0.22
CA GLU A 82 -4.81 -11.66 0.27
C GLU A 82 -5.25 -10.29 -0.25
N GLU A 83 -4.49 -9.24 0.08
CA GLU A 83 -4.69 -7.93 -0.51
C GLU A 83 -4.52 -7.96 -2.01
N ARG A 84 -3.54 -8.72 -2.52
CA ARG A 84 -3.34 -8.86 -3.97
C ARG A 84 -4.56 -9.48 -4.66
N ILE A 85 -5.11 -10.55 -4.10
CA ILE A 85 -6.33 -11.19 -4.61
C ILE A 85 -7.49 -10.18 -4.68
N LEU A 86 -7.65 -9.35 -3.64
CA LEU A 86 -8.70 -8.34 -3.61
C LEU A 86 -8.47 -7.23 -4.65
N VAL A 87 -7.23 -6.76 -4.81
CA VAL A 87 -6.87 -5.76 -5.83
C VAL A 87 -7.15 -6.30 -7.23
N ASP A 88 -6.69 -7.52 -7.54
CA ASP A 88 -6.90 -8.15 -8.84
C ASP A 88 -8.39 -8.32 -9.14
N HIS A 89 -9.20 -8.71 -8.15
CA HIS A 89 -10.66 -8.79 -8.30
C HIS A 89 -11.31 -7.44 -8.58
N ILE A 90 -10.87 -6.36 -7.90
CA ILE A 90 -11.35 -5.00 -8.15
C ILE A 90 -10.99 -4.55 -9.58
N LEU A 91 -9.75 -4.81 -10.02
CA LEU A 91 -9.29 -4.46 -11.37
C LEU A 91 -10.08 -5.21 -12.45
N GLN A 92 -10.23 -6.53 -12.31
CA GLN A 92 -11.01 -7.36 -13.24
C GLN A 92 -12.48 -6.92 -13.31
N SER A 93 -13.08 -6.61 -12.15
CA SER A 93 -14.45 -6.11 -12.10
C SER A 93 -14.57 -4.77 -12.85
N ALA A 94 -13.60 -3.87 -12.65
CA ALA A 94 -13.57 -2.58 -13.32
C ALA A 94 -13.34 -2.69 -14.84
N ASP A 95 -12.50 -3.62 -15.28
CA ASP A 95 -12.27 -3.90 -16.72
C ASP A 95 -13.55 -4.41 -17.41
N GLN A 96 -14.41 -5.10 -16.67
CA GLN A 96 -15.74 -5.52 -17.13
C GLN A 96 -16.79 -4.40 -17.04
N GLY A 97 -16.42 -3.19 -16.61
CA GLY A 97 -17.32 -2.05 -16.43
C GLY A 97 -18.07 -2.03 -15.09
N PHE A 98 -17.80 -2.97 -14.19
CA PHE A 98 -18.45 -3.08 -12.89
C PHE A 98 -17.55 -2.56 -11.76
N HIS A 99 -17.81 -1.34 -11.32
CA HIS A 99 -17.11 -0.78 -10.17
C HIS A 99 -17.70 -1.33 -8.87
N LEU A 100 -16.85 -1.90 -8.02
CA LEU A 100 -17.26 -2.41 -6.71
C LEU A 100 -17.49 -1.25 -5.75
N SER A 101 -18.64 -1.18 -5.08
CA SER A 101 -18.86 -0.20 -4.02
C SER A 101 -18.01 -0.52 -2.78
N HIS A 102 -17.79 0.46 -1.90
CA HIS A 102 -17.01 0.25 -0.66
C HIS A 102 -17.56 -0.94 0.16
N LYS A 103 -18.88 -1.05 0.29
CA LYS A 103 -19.54 -2.18 0.96
C LYS A 103 -19.20 -3.52 0.32
N LYS A 104 -19.20 -3.60 -1.03
CA LYS A 104 -18.81 -4.83 -1.74
C LYS A 104 -17.34 -5.18 -1.54
N VAL A 105 -16.45 -4.18 -1.51
CA VAL A 105 -15.03 -4.39 -1.21
C VAL A 105 -14.85 -5.00 0.19
N VAL A 106 -15.54 -4.50 1.22
CA VAL A 106 -15.51 -5.11 2.56
C VAL A 106 -16.06 -6.54 2.54
N MET A 107 -17.17 -6.78 1.84
CA MET A 107 -17.74 -8.13 1.75
C MET A 107 -16.75 -9.12 1.12
N HIS A 108 -16.07 -8.74 0.04
CA HIS A 108 -15.06 -9.59 -0.59
C HIS A 108 -13.84 -9.80 0.34
N ALA A 109 -13.37 -8.75 1.02
CA ALA A 109 -12.31 -8.86 2.00
C ALA A 109 -12.66 -9.84 3.14
N ASN A 110 -13.88 -9.74 3.68
CA ASN A 110 -14.39 -10.65 4.71
C ASN A 110 -14.56 -12.08 4.19
N SER A 111 -14.94 -12.25 2.93
CA SER A 111 -14.96 -13.57 2.29
C SER A 111 -13.57 -14.21 2.22
N ILE A 112 -12.54 -13.42 1.90
CA ILE A 112 -11.15 -13.89 1.90
C ILE A 112 -10.72 -14.29 3.32
N ILE A 113 -11.02 -13.47 4.33
CA ILE A 113 -10.71 -13.79 5.73
C ILE A 113 -11.40 -15.09 6.15
N ARG A 114 -12.67 -15.28 5.81
CA ARG A 114 -13.42 -16.51 6.11
C ARG A 114 -12.91 -17.75 5.38
N SER A 115 -12.28 -17.58 4.22
CA SER A 115 -11.72 -18.69 3.44
C SER A 115 -10.38 -19.21 3.98
N ARG A 116 -9.80 -18.58 5.00
CA ARG A 116 -8.57 -19.05 5.63
C ARG A 116 -8.78 -20.43 6.28
N PRO A 117 -7.73 -21.27 6.36
CA PRO A 117 -7.81 -22.56 7.05
C PRO A 117 -8.34 -22.43 8.48
N GLN A 118 -9.08 -23.45 8.95
CA GLN A 118 -9.68 -23.49 10.28
C GLN A 118 -8.66 -23.10 11.37
N GLY A 119 -9.02 -22.12 12.22
CA GLY A 119 -8.15 -21.61 13.29
C GLY A 119 -7.29 -20.39 12.94
N TYR A 120 -7.23 -19.99 11.67
CA TYR A 120 -6.52 -18.77 11.22
C TYR A 120 -7.41 -17.55 11.00
N ALA A 121 -8.73 -17.72 11.13
CA ALA A 121 -9.70 -16.65 11.05
C ALA A 121 -10.64 -16.70 12.27
N SER A 122 -10.70 -15.60 12.99
CA SER A 122 -11.70 -15.35 14.03
C SER A 122 -12.73 -14.35 13.52
N GLU A 123 -13.95 -14.38 14.06
CA GLU A 123 -14.96 -13.35 13.79
C GLU A 123 -14.45 -11.94 14.16
N LYS A 124 -13.52 -11.85 15.12
CA LYS A 124 -12.83 -10.61 15.51
C LYS A 124 -11.90 -10.05 14.42
N ASP A 125 -11.49 -10.89 13.46
CA ASP A 125 -10.63 -10.48 12.36
C ASP A 125 -11.42 -9.86 11.22
N LEU A 126 -12.74 -10.03 11.19
CA LEU A 126 -13.59 -9.43 10.16
C LEU A 126 -13.48 -7.90 10.21
N ILE A 127 -13.60 -7.34 9.01
CA ILE A 127 -13.64 -5.91 8.77
C ILE A 127 -15.08 -5.45 8.95
N ASP A 128 -15.26 -4.47 9.81
CA ASP A 128 -16.53 -3.80 10.01
C ASP A 128 -16.90 -3.01 8.72
N PRO A 129 -18.09 -3.22 8.12
CA PRO A 129 -18.57 -2.45 6.98
C PRO A 129 -18.61 -0.94 7.17
N GLU A 130 -18.70 -0.46 8.41
CA GLU A 130 -18.76 0.98 8.73
C GLU A 130 -17.37 1.57 9.02
N SER A 131 -16.32 0.74 9.06
CA SER A 131 -14.97 1.21 9.31
C SER A 131 -14.36 1.95 8.11
N ASN A 132 -13.39 2.83 8.41
CA ASN A 132 -12.57 3.53 7.39
C ASN A 132 -11.53 2.61 6.71
N TRP A 133 -11.64 1.28 6.89
CA TRP A 133 -10.67 0.33 6.37
C TRP A 133 -10.59 0.38 4.84
N VAL A 134 -11.73 0.52 4.15
CA VAL A 134 -11.76 0.59 2.68
C VAL A 134 -11.04 1.84 2.20
N ASP A 135 -11.26 2.99 2.84
CA ASP A 135 -10.56 4.22 2.46
C ASP A 135 -9.05 4.06 2.62
N CYS A 136 -8.61 3.47 3.73
CA CYS A 136 -7.20 3.16 3.97
C CYS A 136 -6.64 2.17 2.95
N PHE A 137 -7.42 1.16 2.55
CA PHE A 137 -7.06 0.20 1.53
C PHE A 137 -6.90 0.86 0.15
N LEU A 138 -7.86 1.69 -0.25
CA LEU A 138 -7.83 2.42 -1.53
C LEU A 138 -6.68 3.43 -1.60
N ILE A 139 -6.36 4.11 -0.49
CA ILE A 139 -5.22 5.02 -0.44
C ILE A 139 -3.89 4.25 -0.57
N ARG A 140 -3.77 3.07 0.05
CA ARG A 140 -2.57 2.22 -0.06
C ARG A 140 -2.35 1.70 -1.48
N HIS A 141 -3.42 1.31 -2.16
CA HIS A 141 -3.40 0.76 -3.52
C HIS A 141 -3.76 1.80 -4.59
N ASN A 142 -3.58 3.09 -4.27
CA ASN A 142 -3.98 4.20 -5.13
C ASN A 142 -3.32 4.14 -6.52
N ASP A 143 -2.03 3.81 -6.57
CA ASP A 143 -1.28 3.75 -7.83
C ASP A 143 -1.88 2.77 -8.86
N GLU A 144 -2.49 1.68 -8.39
CA GLU A 144 -3.12 0.67 -9.25
C GLU A 144 -4.61 0.98 -9.46
N LEU A 145 -5.32 1.39 -8.42
CA LEU A 145 -6.78 1.53 -8.44
C LEU A 145 -7.25 2.89 -8.98
N GLN A 146 -6.51 3.99 -8.79
CA GLN A 146 -6.96 5.36 -9.10
C GLN A 146 -7.43 5.54 -10.54
N THR A 147 -6.78 4.86 -11.49
CA THR A 147 -7.12 4.95 -12.92
C THR A 147 -8.52 4.43 -13.21
N HIS A 148 -8.93 3.34 -12.56
CA HIS A 148 -10.23 2.70 -12.80
C HIS A 148 -11.36 3.49 -12.10
N TRP A 149 -11.12 3.94 -10.88
CA TRP A 149 -12.11 4.70 -10.11
C TRP A 149 -12.36 6.11 -10.64
N SER A 150 -11.36 6.73 -11.26
CA SER A 150 -11.51 8.00 -11.96
C SER A 150 -12.35 7.89 -13.23
N LYS A 151 -12.13 6.82 -14.03
CA LYS A 151 -12.87 6.58 -15.27
C LYS A 151 -14.36 6.34 -15.00
N ALA A 152 -14.70 5.67 -13.90
CA ALA A 152 -16.09 5.49 -13.48
C ALA A 152 -16.82 6.84 -13.29
N LEU A 153 -16.18 7.77 -12.57
CA LEU A 153 -16.75 9.10 -12.33
C LEU A 153 -16.89 9.89 -13.62
N ASP A 154 -15.90 9.81 -14.51
CA ASP A 154 -15.94 10.47 -15.83
C ASP A 154 -17.03 9.84 -16.73
N MET A 155 -17.23 8.51 -16.69
CA MET A 155 -18.26 7.79 -17.44
C MET A 155 -19.67 8.07 -16.92
N GLN A 156 -19.88 8.12 -15.60
CA GLN A 156 -21.15 8.53 -15.02
C GLN A 156 -21.49 9.99 -15.32
N ARG A 157 -20.49 10.88 -15.35
CA ARG A 157 -20.68 12.27 -15.78
C ARG A 157 -21.06 12.38 -17.26
N ALA A 158 -20.46 11.56 -18.13
CA ALA A 158 -20.82 11.53 -19.54
C ALA A 158 -22.26 11.01 -19.78
N GLN A 159 -22.72 10.03 -18.99
CA GLN A 159 -24.09 9.52 -19.06
C GLN A 159 -25.15 10.45 -18.44
N ALA A 160 -24.75 11.32 -17.51
CA ALA A 160 -25.63 12.32 -16.91
C ALA A 160 -25.90 13.54 -17.82
N LEU A 161 -25.22 13.65 -18.96
CA LEU A 161 -25.56 14.63 -20.00
C LEU A 161 -26.85 14.19 -20.70
N ASN A 162 -27.91 14.96 -20.48
CA ASN A 162 -29.21 14.76 -21.09
C ASN A 162 -29.10 14.98 -22.62
N PRO A 163 -29.43 13.99 -23.48
CA PRO A 163 -29.31 14.14 -24.94
C PRO A 163 -30.21 15.25 -25.51
N THR A 164 -31.22 15.68 -24.78
CA THR A 164 -32.10 16.81 -25.14
C THR A 164 -31.43 18.19 -25.04
N ALA A 165 -30.29 18.30 -24.34
CA ALA A 165 -29.52 19.54 -24.23
C ALA A 165 -28.38 19.64 -25.27
N VAL A 166 -28.17 18.60 -26.09
CA VAL A 166 -27.09 18.50 -27.10
C VAL A 166 -27.68 18.24 -28.50
N ALA A 167 -28.77 18.93 -28.83
CA ALA A 167 -29.26 19.04 -30.19
C ALA A 167 -28.98 20.46 -30.69
N HIS A 168 -28.00 20.57 -31.59
CA HIS A 168 -27.84 21.74 -32.47
C HIS A 168 -28.70 21.55 -33.71
#